data_AF-U9U855-F1
#
_entry.id   AF-U9U855-F1
#
_cell.length_a   1.000
_cell.length_b   1.000
_cell.length_c   1.000
_cell.angle_alpha   90.00
_cell.angle_beta   90.00
_cell.angle_gamma   90.00
#
_symmetry.space_group_name_H-M   'P 1'
#
loop_
_entity.id
_entity.type
_entity.pdbx_description
1 polymer ?
#
loop_
_entity_poly.entity_id
_entity_poly.type
_entity_poly.pdbx_seq_one_letter_code
_entity_poly.pdbx_strand_id
1 'polypeptide(L)'
;MEESFKRIQILTNHCTQVENLYLETIFPNELLLIFKSLVHLQKLSVTFNEQSNWDEHMEELGENIPKELQWIEIRNKKKLPFNVKGLKGFLEKVKGVNEDLELGFQNSQHSYLNVIKEYDFKINNYDFNW
;
A
#
# COMPACT_ATOMS: atom_id res chain seq x y z
N MET A 1 -11.92 -8.97 12.61
CA MET A 1 -11.18 -7.69 12.64
C MET A 1 -10.20 -7.66 13.80
N GLU A 2 -10.63 -7.92 15.04
CA GLU A 2 -9.75 -7.85 16.21
C GLU A 2 -8.58 -8.86 16.20
N GLU A 3 -8.80 -10.11 15.77
CA GLU A 3 -7.72 -11.11 15.71
C GLU A 3 -6.69 -10.83 14.61
N SER A 4 -7.12 -10.26 13.48
CA SER A 4 -6.24 -9.83 12.39
C SER A 4 -5.30 -8.73 12.87
N PHE A 5 -5.88 -7.70 13.50
CA PHE A 5 -5.13 -6.58 14.04
C PHE A 5 -4.10 -7.03 15.09
N LYS A 6 -4.47 -7.95 15.99
CA LYS A 6 -3.56 -8.55 16.98
C LYS A 6 -2.37 -9.26 16.32
N ARG A 7 -2.57 -9.98 15.22
CA ARG A 7 -1.48 -10.64 14.48
C ARG A 7 -0.54 -9.63 13.85
N ILE A 8 -1.08 -8.56 13.25
CA ILE A 8 -0.28 -7.48 12.70
C ILE A 8 0.52 -6.78 13.80
N GLN A 9 -0.08 -6.49 14.95
CA GLN A 9 0.64 -5.93 16.09
C GLN A 9 1.82 -6.80 16.54
N ILE A 10 1.63 -8.12 16.64
CA ILE A 10 2.72 -9.05 17.00
C ILE A 10 3.83 -8.98 15.95
N LEU A 11 3.48 -9.03 14.66
CA LEU A 11 4.44 -8.95 13.57
C LEU A 11 5.22 -7.63 13.63
N THR A 12 4.55 -6.50 13.78
CA THR A 12 5.18 -5.18 13.80
C THR A 12 6.04 -4.93 15.04
N ASN A 13 5.70 -5.57 16.18
CA ASN A 13 6.47 -5.42 17.42
C ASN A 13 7.71 -6.31 17.49
N HIS A 14 7.72 -7.44 16.79
CA HIS A 14 8.77 -8.46 16.96
C HIS A 14 9.59 -8.74 15.70
N CYS A 15 9.09 -8.38 14.51
CA CYS A 15 9.74 -8.67 13.23
C CYS A 15 10.16 -7.38 12.53
N THR A 16 11.03 -6.58 13.16
CA THR A 16 11.42 -5.25 12.64
C THR A 16 12.35 -5.28 11.42
N GLN A 17 12.89 -6.45 11.07
CA GLN A 17 13.82 -6.66 9.95
C GLN A 17 13.12 -7.27 8.71
N VAL A 18 11.80 -7.18 8.62
CA VAL A 18 11.05 -7.69 7.47
C VAL A 18 11.27 -6.79 6.27
N GLU A 19 11.92 -7.33 5.23
CA GLU A 19 12.14 -6.64 3.96
C GLU A 19 11.03 -6.90 2.93
N ASN A 20 10.43 -8.10 2.96
CA ASN A 20 9.42 -8.52 2.00
C ASN A 20 8.21 -9.06 2.75
N LEU A 21 7.03 -8.51 2.45
CA LEU A 21 5.80 -8.91 3.10
C LEU A 21 4.68 -9.16 2.08
N TYR A 22 4.05 -10.32 2.22
CA TYR A 22 2.86 -10.70 1.48
C TYR A 22 1.71 -10.93 2.46
N LEU A 23 0.56 -10.28 2.23
CA LEU A 23 -0.64 -10.47 3.02
C LEU A 23 -1.86 -10.68 2.11
N GLU A 24 -2.70 -11.65 2.47
CA GLU A 24 -3.90 -11.97 1.70
C GLU A 24 -4.98 -10.90 1.80
N THR A 25 -5.19 -10.30 2.97
CA THR A 25 -6.12 -9.19 3.14
C THR A 25 -5.64 -8.30 4.26
N ILE A 26 -5.78 -6.99 4.11
CA ILE A 26 -5.38 -6.01 5.12
C ILE A 26 -6.42 -4.90 5.27
N PHE A 27 -6.53 -4.35 6.49
CA PHE A 27 -7.34 -3.18 6.82
C PHE A 27 -6.50 -1.89 6.87
N PRO A 28 -7.08 -0.70 6.70
CA PRO A 28 -6.31 0.56 6.65
C PRO A 28 -5.40 0.78 7.87
N ASN A 29 -5.95 0.61 9.09
CA ASN A 29 -5.19 0.78 10.34
C ASN A 29 -4.06 -0.25 10.52
N GLU A 30 -4.22 -1.45 9.97
CA GLU A 30 -3.18 -2.48 9.98
C GLU A 30 -2.04 -2.10 9.03
N LEU A 31 -2.37 -1.60 7.83
CA LEU A 31 -1.37 -1.15 6.87
C LEU A 31 -0.60 0.04 7.41
N LEU A 32 -1.29 0.99 8.04
CA LEU A 32 -0.68 2.13 8.71
C LEU A 32 0.29 1.68 9.82
N LEU A 33 -0.09 0.67 10.62
CA LEU A 33 0.79 0.12 11.64
C LEU A 33 2.04 -0.53 11.03
N ILE A 34 1.88 -1.29 9.94
CA ILE A 34 2.99 -1.85 9.18
C ILE A 34 3.94 -0.75 8.69
N PHE A 35 3.40 0.29 8.07
CA PHE A 35 4.17 1.42 7.56
C PHE A 35 4.97 2.15 8.65
N LYS A 36 4.36 2.35 9.83
CA LYS A 36 5.02 3.01 10.97
C LYS A 36 6.09 2.14 11.64
N SER A 37 5.98 0.81 11.57
CA SER A 37 6.83 -0.11 12.34
C SER A 37 7.89 -0.85 11.53
N LEU A 38 7.61 -1.19 10.28
CA LEU A 38 8.53 -1.97 9.43
C LEU A 38 9.36 -1.04 8.54
N VAL A 39 10.32 -0.34 9.15
CA VAL A 39 11.12 0.69 8.46
C VAL A 39 12.02 0.14 7.35
N HIS A 40 12.39 -1.15 7.41
CA HIS A 40 13.20 -1.85 6.41
C HIS A 40 12.36 -2.56 5.34
N LEU A 41 11.04 -2.35 5.33
CA LEU A 41 10.16 -2.98 4.35
C LEU A 41 10.47 -2.41 2.96
N GLN A 42 10.89 -3.27 2.04
CA GLN A 42 11.23 -2.94 0.66
C GLN A 42 10.14 -3.34 -0.32
N LYS A 43 9.46 -4.46 -0.07
CA LYS A 43 8.40 -4.99 -0.95
C LYS A 43 7.16 -5.38 -0.16
N LEU A 44 6.02 -4.87 -0.61
CA LEU A 44 4.73 -5.18 0.00
C LEU A 44 3.73 -5.62 -1.07
N SER A 45 3.12 -6.80 -0.89
CA SER A 45 2.04 -7.27 -1.75
C SER A 45 0.81 -7.62 -0.94
N VAL A 46 -0.30 -6.92 -1.19
CA VAL A 46 -1.50 -6.97 -0.33
C VAL A 46 -2.80 -6.90 -1.13
N THR A 47 -3.87 -7.46 -0.58
CA THR A 47 -5.23 -7.14 -1.03
C THR A 47 -5.90 -6.27 0.03
N PHE A 48 -6.43 -5.12 -0.39
CA PHE A 48 -7.16 -4.25 0.50
C PHE A 48 -8.55 -4.82 0.79
N ASN A 49 -8.95 -4.78 2.05
CA ASN A 49 -10.31 -5.17 2.44
C ASN A 49 -11.37 -4.28 1.75
N GLU A 50 -12.34 -4.90 1.09
CA GLU A 50 -13.39 -4.19 0.31
C GLU A 50 -14.49 -3.55 1.17
N GLN A 51 -14.56 -3.88 2.47
CA GLN A 51 -15.62 -3.40 3.37
C GLN A 51 -15.24 -2.12 4.12
N SER A 52 -13.99 -1.70 4.02
CA SER A 52 -13.46 -0.53 4.72
C SER A 52 -13.50 0.72 3.83
N ASN A 53 -13.68 1.89 4.41
CA ASN A 53 -13.54 3.16 3.68
C ASN A 53 -12.05 3.53 3.61
N TRP A 54 -11.40 3.32 2.47
CA TRP A 54 -9.97 3.61 2.34
C TRP A 54 -9.68 5.08 2.07
N ASP A 55 -10.61 5.81 1.45
CA ASP A 55 -10.39 7.19 0.99
C ASP A 55 -9.99 8.13 2.14
N GLU A 56 -10.51 7.92 3.35
CA GLU A 56 -10.19 8.71 4.56
C GLU A 56 -8.78 8.44 5.09
N HIS A 57 -8.15 7.32 4.74
CA HIS A 57 -6.83 6.92 5.21
C HIS A 57 -5.71 7.15 4.18
N MET A 58 -6.06 7.43 2.91
CA MET A 58 -5.08 7.47 1.82
C MET A 58 -3.97 8.51 2.03
N GLU A 59 -4.30 9.69 2.54
CA GLU A 59 -3.29 10.72 2.84
C GLU A 59 -2.35 10.28 3.97
N GLU A 60 -2.90 9.80 5.10
CA GLU A 60 -2.09 9.34 6.23
C GLU A 60 -1.18 8.16 5.84
N LEU A 61 -1.68 7.23 5.03
CA LEU A 61 -0.90 6.13 4.49
C LEU A 61 0.27 6.63 3.63
N GLY A 62 0.03 7.66 2.80
CA GLY A 62 1.09 8.25 1.98
C GLY A 62 2.15 8.98 2.81
N GLU A 63 1.74 9.69 3.86
CA GLU A 63 2.65 10.39 4.78
C GLU A 63 3.56 9.46 5.57
N ASN A 64 3.07 8.25 5.87
CA ASN A 64 3.78 7.28 6.72
C ASN A 64 4.47 6.17 5.93
N ILE A 65 4.48 6.23 4.60
CA ILE A 65 5.08 5.18 3.77
C ILE A 65 6.56 4.96 4.15
N PRO A 66 7.03 3.71 4.29
CA PRO A 66 8.44 3.46 4.60
C PRO A 66 9.33 4.01 3.48
N LYS A 67 10.41 4.70 3.86
CA LYS A 67 11.37 5.28 2.90
C LYS A 67 12.11 4.24 2.08
N GLU A 68 12.32 3.05 2.66
CA GLU A 68 12.97 1.93 1.97
C GLU A 68 11.99 1.14 1.10
N LEU A 69 10.68 1.45 1.12
CA LEU A 69 9.68 0.74 0.33
C LEU A 69 9.89 1.05 -1.15
N GLN A 70 10.40 0.08 -1.88
CA GLN A 70 10.64 0.20 -3.31
C GLN A 70 9.39 -0.15 -4.11
N TRP A 71 8.55 -1.04 -3.59
CA TRP A 71 7.40 -1.54 -4.33
C TRP A 71 6.22 -1.90 -3.43
N ILE A 72 5.03 -1.45 -3.85
CA ILE A 72 3.75 -1.89 -3.30
C ILE A 72 2.83 -2.40 -4.40
N GLU A 73 2.31 -3.60 -4.21
CA GLU A 73 1.34 -4.24 -5.08
C GLU A 73 -0.02 -4.35 -4.39
N ILE A 74 -1.05 -3.80 -5.04
CA ILE A 74 -2.44 -3.90 -4.62
C ILE A 74 -3.15 -4.91 -5.52
N ARG A 75 -3.40 -6.10 -4.96
CA ARG A 75 -3.91 -7.28 -5.66
C ARG A 75 -5.43 -7.42 -5.66
N ASN A 76 -6.16 -6.32 -5.48
CA ASN A 76 -7.63 -6.35 -5.56
C ASN A 76 -8.05 -6.74 -6.98
N LYS A 77 -8.70 -7.90 -7.11
CA LYS A 77 -9.19 -8.42 -8.40
C LYS A 77 -10.40 -7.68 -8.94
N LYS A 78 -11.16 -6.99 -8.06
CA LYS A 78 -12.33 -6.18 -8.44
C LYS A 78 -11.96 -4.70 -8.41
N LYS A 79 -12.93 -3.84 -8.09
CA LYS A 79 -12.73 -2.40 -7.91
C LYS A 79 -11.83 -2.17 -6.69
N LEU A 80 -10.88 -1.23 -6.82
CA LEU A 80 -10.11 -0.73 -5.68
C LEU A 80 -11.06 -0.09 -4.65
N PRO A 81 -10.83 -0.26 -3.34
CA PRO A 81 -11.74 0.21 -2.30
C PRO A 81 -11.54 1.69 -1.90
N PHE A 82 -10.81 2.43 -2.75
CA PHE A 82 -10.67 3.89 -2.73
C PHE A 82 -10.97 4.41 -4.14
N ASN A 83 -11.21 5.71 -4.26
CA ASN A 83 -11.49 6.39 -5.51
C ASN A 83 -10.25 7.16 -6.04
N VAL A 84 -10.38 7.79 -7.21
CA VAL A 84 -9.29 8.58 -7.83
C VAL A 84 -8.81 9.73 -6.94
N LYS A 85 -9.71 10.41 -6.23
CA LYS A 85 -9.34 11.48 -5.30
C LYS A 85 -8.50 10.94 -4.14
N GLY A 86 -8.90 9.78 -3.58
CA GLY A 86 -8.10 9.09 -2.57
C GLY A 86 -6.70 8.74 -3.08
N LEU A 87 -6.59 8.20 -4.30
CA LEU A 87 -5.29 7.93 -4.91
C LEU A 87 -4.44 9.22 -5.06
N LYS A 88 -5.03 10.32 -5.55
CA LYS A 88 -4.31 11.60 -5.68
C LYS A 88 -3.74 12.08 -4.34
N GLY A 89 -4.55 12.02 -3.28
CA GLY A 89 -4.11 12.38 -1.93
C GLY A 89 -2.95 11.50 -1.46
N PHE A 90 -3.02 10.19 -1.67
CA PHE A 90 -1.91 9.27 -1.37
C PHE A 90 -0.64 9.65 -2.12
N LEU A 91 -0.70 9.79 -3.45
CA LEU A 91 0.48 10.06 -4.28
C LEU A 91 1.13 11.40 -3.97
N GLU A 92 0.34 12.44 -3.66
CA GLU A 92 0.85 13.74 -3.26
C GLU A 92 1.70 13.65 -1.99
N LYS A 93 1.24 12.88 -1.00
CA LYS A 93 1.97 12.67 0.26
C LYS A 93 3.19 11.78 0.07
N VAL A 94 3.06 10.68 -0.69
CA VAL A 94 4.19 9.78 -0.99
C VAL A 94 5.32 10.54 -1.68
N LYS A 95 5.02 11.43 -2.62
CA LYS A 95 6.04 12.19 -3.35
C LYS A 95 6.95 13.03 -2.44
N GLY A 96 6.45 13.45 -1.28
CA GLY A 96 7.25 14.16 -0.27
C GLY A 96 8.13 13.27 0.60
N VAL A 97 7.95 11.95 0.54
CA VAL A 97 8.58 10.97 1.46
C VAL A 97 9.42 9.92 0.74
N ASN A 98 8.93 9.41 -0.40
CA ASN A 98 9.52 8.31 -1.16
C ASN A 98 9.16 8.44 -2.65
N GLU A 99 10.01 9.14 -3.41
CA GLU A 99 9.79 9.41 -4.84
C GLU A 99 10.09 8.22 -5.76
N ASP A 100 10.86 7.23 -5.27
CA ASP A 100 11.29 6.07 -6.05
C ASP A 100 10.31 4.89 -5.99
N LEU A 101 9.22 5.02 -5.24
CA LEU A 101 8.22 3.97 -5.07
C LEU A 101 7.62 3.52 -6.40
N GLU A 102 7.58 2.20 -6.61
CA GLU A 102 6.85 1.58 -7.71
C GLU A 102 5.50 1.06 -7.25
N LEU A 103 4.46 1.28 -8.05
CA LEU A 103 3.10 0.83 -7.76
C LEU A 103 2.67 -0.29 -8.71
N GLY A 104 2.25 -1.41 -8.14
CA GLY A 104 1.63 -2.52 -8.86
C GLY A 104 0.12 -2.60 -8.60
N PHE A 105 -0.64 -2.84 -9.66
CA PHE A 105 -2.09 -3.02 -9.59
C PHE A 105 -2.52 -4.19 -10.47
N GLN A 106 -3.18 -5.19 -9.88
CA GLN A 106 -3.66 -6.34 -10.66
C GLN A 106 -4.91 -6.01 -11.51
N ASN A 107 -5.71 -5.03 -11.08
CA ASN A 107 -6.87 -4.55 -11.83
C ASN A 107 -6.83 -3.03 -11.98
N SER A 108 -6.08 -2.55 -12.96
CA SER A 108 -5.88 -1.12 -13.16
C SER A 108 -6.89 -0.57 -14.17
N GLN A 109 -8.00 -0.03 -13.66
CA GLN A 109 -8.88 0.82 -14.47
C GLN A 109 -8.06 1.99 -15.05
N HIS A 110 -8.33 2.36 -16.31
CA HIS A 110 -7.57 3.39 -17.03
C HIS A 110 -7.44 4.72 -16.27
N SER A 111 -8.45 5.06 -15.45
CA SER A 111 -8.44 6.27 -14.62
C SER A 111 -7.33 6.28 -13.58
N TYR A 112 -7.04 5.16 -12.90
CA TYR A 112 -5.96 5.08 -11.93
C TYR A 112 -4.59 5.17 -12.59
N LEU A 113 -4.40 4.48 -13.73
CA LEU A 113 -3.15 4.53 -14.49
C LEU A 113 -2.82 5.95 -14.96
N ASN A 114 -3.82 6.72 -15.40
CA ASN A 114 -3.62 8.11 -15.81
C ASN A 114 -3.18 8.99 -14.65
N VAL A 115 -3.75 8.79 -13.45
CA VAL A 115 -3.38 9.54 -12.25
C VAL A 115 -1.96 9.20 -11.80
N ILE A 116 -1.57 7.92 -11.83
CA ILE A 116 -0.20 7.53 -11.45
C ILE A 116 0.82 8.19 -12.39
N LYS A 117 0.53 8.21 -13.70
CA LYS A 117 1.35 8.89 -14.71
C LYS A 117 1.40 10.42 -14.51
N GLU A 118 0.29 11.04 -14.11
CA GLU A 118 0.22 12.49 -13.81
C GLU A 118 1.20 12.89 -12.69
N TYR A 119 1.41 12.01 -11.71
CA TYR A 119 2.31 12.26 -10.58
C TYR A 119 3.77 11.80 -10.82
N ASP A 120 4.04 11.19 -11.98
CA ASP A 120 5.34 10.64 -12.41
C ASP A 120 5.84 9.43 -11.60
N PHE A 121 4.91 8.62 -11.10
CA PHE A 121 5.25 7.36 -10.42
C PHE A 121 5.41 6.20 -11.42
N LYS A 122 6.36 5.30 -11.14
CA LYS A 122 6.56 4.09 -11.92
C LYS A 122 5.43 3.09 -11.64
N ILE A 123 4.92 2.49 -12.72
CA ILE A 123 3.94 1.41 -12.65
C ILE A 123 4.64 0.10 -12.93
N ASN A 124 4.51 -0.86 -12.02
CA ASN A 124 5.08 -2.18 -12.15
C ASN A 124 3.95 -3.19 -12.38
N ASN A 125 3.84 -3.69 -13.62
CA ASN A 125 2.80 -4.64 -14.04
C ASN A 125 3.22 -6.12 -13.95
N TYR A 126 4.31 -6.45 -13.24
CA TYR A 126 4.75 -7.85 -13.14
C TYR A 126 3.83 -8.64 -12.20
N ASP A 127 3.19 -9.69 -12.72
CA ASP A 127 2.69 -10.81 -11.92
C ASP A 127 3.91 -11.54 -11.33
N PHE A 128 4.21 -11.39 -10.04
CA PHE A 128 5.20 -12.26 -9.41
C PHE A 128 4.59 -13.66 -9.21
N ASN A 129 5.23 -14.67 -9.81
CA ASN A 129 5.18 -16.03 -9.28
C ASN A 129 6.15 -16.08 -8.10
N TRP A 130 5.62 -16.05 -6.88
CA TRP A 130 6.38 -16.31 -5.65
C TRP A 130 6.60 -17.81 -5.49
#